data_AF-A0A431HHR6-F1
#
_entry.id   AF-A0A431HHR6-F1
#
_cell.length_a   1.000
_cell.length_b   1.000
_cell.length_c   1.000
_cell.angle_alpha   90.00
_cell.angle_beta   90.00
_cell.angle_gamma   90.00
#
_symmetry.space_group_name_H-M   'P 1'
#
loop_
_entity.id
_entity.type
_entity.pdbx_description
1 polymer ?
#
loop_
_entity_poly.entity_id
_entity_poly.type
_entity_poly.pdbx_seq_one_letter_code
_entity_poly.pdbx_strand_id
1 'polypeptide(L)'
;MKQKDIAMFIVIGVISAIVSVVASNFFFTPDSVKQQEAEKVDAISAQFDVPPTDSKYFNKDSINPTKLIQIGEDPNASPFNGISQ
;
A
#
# COMPACT_ATOMS: atom_id res chain seq x y z
N MET A 1 -53.50 -25.89 -17.72
CA MET A 1 -53.53 -25.38 -16.35
C MET A 1 -54.77 -24.54 -16.18
N LYS A 2 -55.56 -24.78 -15.13
CA LYS A 2 -56.68 -23.89 -14.82
C LYS A 2 -56.07 -22.54 -14.39
N GLN A 3 -56.74 -21.42 -14.64
CA GLN A 3 -56.23 -20.08 -14.26
C GLN A 3 -55.81 -20.01 -12.78
N LYS A 4 -56.47 -20.81 -11.93
CA LYS A 4 -56.14 -20.99 -10.52
C LYS A 4 -54.74 -21.60 -10.28
N ASP A 5 -54.33 -22.54 -11.13
CA ASP A 5 -53.02 -23.19 -11.02
C ASP A 5 -51.91 -22.21 -11.41
N ILE A 6 -52.14 -21.40 -12.46
CA ILE A 6 -51.21 -20.35 -12.89
C ILE A 6 -51.07 -19.28 -11.81
N ALA A 7 -52.17 -18.84 -11.22
CA ALA A 7 -52.15 -17.88 -10.11
C ALA A 7 -51.37 -18.43 -8.91
N MET A 8 -51.53 -19.72 -8.59
CA MET A 8 -50.81 -20.36 -7.49
C MET A 8 -49.29 -20.39 -7.74
N PHE A 9 -48.86 -20.73 -8.96
CA PHE A 9 -47.44 -20.70 -9.32
C PHE A 9 -46.84 -19.29 -9.26
N ILE A 10 -47.60 -18.27 -9.68
CA ILE A 10 -47.14 -16.87 -9.58
C ILE A 10 -46.92 -16.48 -8.12
N VAL A 11 -47.87 -16.80 -7.24
CA VAL A 11 -47.75 -16.49 -5.80
C VAL A 11 -46.54 -17.19 -5.17
N ILE A 12 -46.35 -18.47 -5.46
CA ILE A 12 -45.20 -19.24 -4.96
C ILE A 12 -43.89 -18.66 -5.51
N GLY A 13 -43.85 -18.28 -6.78
CA GLY A 13 -42.69 -17.67 -7.41
C GLY A 13 -42.29 -16.36 -6.75
N VAL A 14 -43.26 -15.49 -6.45
CA VAL A 14 -43.01 -14.20 -5.77
C VAL A 14 -42.51 -14.43 -4.34
N ILE A 15 -43.14 -15.31 -3.56
CA ILE A 15 -42.68 -15.62 -2.20
C ILE A 15 -41.27 -16.20 -2.21
N SER A 16 -40.99 -17.12 -3.14
CA SER A 16 -39.67 -17.73 -3.30
C SER A 16 -38.61 -16.70 -3.66
N ALA A 17 -38.93 -15.73 -4.52
CA ALA A 17 -38.01 -14.65 -4.88
C ALA A 17 -37.69 -13.75 -3.67
N ILE A 18 -38.69 -13.39 -2.87
CA ILE A 18 -38.50 -12.58 -1.66
C ILE A 18 -37.60 -13.33 -0.66
N VAL A 19 -37.92 -14.60 -0.39
CA VAL A 19 -37.14 -15.43 0.53
C VAL A 19 -35.70 -15.60 0.02
N SER A 20 -35.51 -15.79 -1.29
CA SER A 20 -34.19 -15.92 -1.90
C SER A 20 -33.33 -14.67 -1.69
N VAL A 21 -33.88 -13.47 -1.88
CA VAL A 21 -33.14 -12.21 -1.68
C VAL A 21 -32.76 -12.02 -0.21
N VAL A 22 -33.69 -12.29 0.72
CA VAL A 22 -33.43 -12.17 2.16
C VAL A 22 -32.37 -13.17 2.61
N ALA A 23 -32.50 -14.44 2.20
CA ALA A 23 -31.53 -15.47 2.53
C ALA A 23 -30.15 -15.17 1.91
N SER A 24 -30.11 -14.69 0.66
CA SER A 24 -28.85 -14.37 -0.01
C SER A 24 -28.07 -13.28 0.72
N ASN A 25 -28.75 -12.20 1.13
CA ASN A 25 -28.14 -11.11 1.88
C ASN A 25 -27.62 -11.58 3.25
N PHE A 26 -28.31 -12.51 3.91
CA PHE A 26 -27.90 -13.04 5.20
C PHE A 26 -26.72 -14.02 5.11
N PHE A 27 -26.73 -14.93 4.13
CA PHE A 27 -25.73 -16.00 4.03
C PHE A 27 -24.47 -15.63 3.24
N PHE A 28 -24.60 -14.87 2.14
CA PHE A 28 -23.48 -14.61 1.24
C PHE A 28 -22.83 -13.23 1.42
N THR A 29 -23.54 -12.28 2.02
CA THR A 29 -23.00 -10.93 2.24
C THR A 29 -23.26 -10.41 3.66
N PRO A 30 -22.91 -11.19 4.71
CA PRO A 30 -22.96 -10.66 6.06
C PRO A 30 -22.06 -9.42 6.15
N ASP A 31 -22.54 -8.37 6.84
CA ASP A 31 -21.85 -7.07 6.91
C ASP A 31 -20.42 -7.18 7.48
N SER A 32 -20.12 -8.28 8.19
CA SER A 32 -18.78 -8.64 8.67
C SER A 32 -17.76 -8.95 7.56
N VAL A 33 -18.19 -9.25 6.33
CA VAL A 33 -17.31 -9.62 5.20
C VAL A 33 -17.23 -8.47 4.18
N LYS A 34 -18.10 -7.45 4.27
CA LYS A 34 -18.11 -6.30 3.34
C LYS A 34 -16.92 -5.35 3.51
N GLN A 35 -16.15 -5.48 4.59
CA GLN A 35 -14.96 -4.68 4.83
C GLN A 35 -13.73 -5.46 4.36
N GLN A 36 -13.53 -5.56 3.05
CA GLN A 36 -12.19 -5.80 2.54
C GLN A 36 -11.42 -4.50 2.76
N GLU A 37 -10.65 -4.44 3.83
CA GLU A 37 -9.65 -3.38 4.01
C GLU A 37 -8.61 -3.56 2.91
N ALA A 38 -8.74 -2.77 1.84
CA ALA A 38 -7.65 -2.59 0.91
C ALA A 38 -6.46 -2.01 1.68
N GLU A 39 -5.26 -2.52 1.39
CA GLU A 39 -4.03 -2.00 1.97
C GLU A 39 -3.95 -0.50 1.68
N LYS A 40 -4.04 0.30 2.74
CA LYS A 40 -3.92 1.76 2.64
C LYS A 40 -2.45 2.06 2.44
N VAL A 41 -2.07 2.41 1.22
CA VAL A 41 -0.74 2.94 0.94
C VAL A 41 -0.67 4.39 1.43
N ASP A 42 0.48 4.76 1.98
CA ASP A 42 0.73 6.14 2.40
C ASP A 42 0.64 7.09 1.20
N ALA A 43 0.15 8.30 1.44
CA ALA A 43 0.10 9.34 0.42
C ALA A 43 1.53 9.70 -0.02
N ILE A 44 1.76 9.73 -1.33
CA ILE A 44 3.05 10.17 -1.89
C ILE A 44 3.26 11.64 -1.49
N SER A 45 4.26 11.89 -0.66
CA SER A 45 4.63 13.22 -0.19
C SER A 45 5.85 13.73 -0.95
N ALA A 46 5.85 15.03 -1.27
CA ALA A 46 7.02 15.73 -1.79
C ALA A 46 7.97 16.20 -0.66
N GLN A 47 7.59 15.99 0.60
CA GLN A 47 8.41 16.34 1.75
C GLN A 47 9.58 15.36 1.87
N PHE A 48 10.81 15.89 1.85
CA PHE A 48 12.02 15.12 2.04
C PHE A 48 12.73 15.61 3.30
N ASP A 49 12.60 14.85 4.38
CA ASP A 49 13.26 15.15 5.64
C ASP A 49 14.72 14.70 5.58
N VAL A 50 15.62 15.67 5.72
CA VAL A 50 17.06 15.44 5.72
C VAL A 50 17.47 15.08 7.15
N PRO A 51 18.32 14.05 7.38
CA PRO A 51 18.77 13.71 8.72
C PRO A 51 19.44 14.93 9.39
N PRO A 52 18.94 15.40 10.56
CA PRO A 52 19.49 16.59 11.22
C PRO A 52 20.91 16.36 11.73
N THR A 53 21.32 15.10 11.86
CA THR A 53 22.64 14.68 12.33
C THR A 53 23.72 14.70 11.25
N ASP A 54 23.36 14.94 9.98
CA ASP A 54 24.27 14.73 8.86
C ASP A 54 24.39 15.95 7.93
N SER A 55 24.63 17.11 8.53
CA SER A 55 24.94 18.34 7.80
C SER A 55 26.27 18.24 7.01
N LYS A 56 27.08 17.21 7.26
CA LYS A 56 28.33 16.96 6.53
C LYS A 56 28.05 16.48 5.10
N TYR A 57 27.08 15.58 4.93
CA TYR A 57 26.77 15.00 3.62
C TYR A 57 25.55 15.63 2.94
N PHE A 58 24.60 16.21 3.69
CA PHE A 58 23.42 16.84 3.11
C PHE A 58 23.42 18.36 3.31
N ASN A 59 24.35 19.06 2.64
CA ASN A 59 24.41 20.52 2.60
C ASN A 59 24.45 21.04 1.16
N LYS A 60 24.35 22.37 1.01
CA LYS A 60 24.32 23.05 -0.30
C LYS A 60 25.58 22.85 -1.13
N ASP A 61 26.71 22.53 -0.49
CA ASP A 61 28.00 22.37 -1.13
C ASP A 61 28.34 20.89 -1.44
N SER A 62 27.48 19.95 -1.01
CA SER A 62 27.68 18.50 -1.21
C SER A 62 27.68 18.09 -2.68
N ILE A 63 26.91 18.78 -3.51
CA ILE A 63 26.87 18.56 -4.96
C ILE A 63 27.39 19.84 -5.62
N ASN A 64 28.69 20.08 -5.50
CA ASN A 64 29.36 21.18 -6.17
C ASN A 64 30.18 20.66 -7.36
N PRO A 65 29.66 20.75 -8.61
CA PRO A 65 30.35 20.25 -9.80
C PRO A 65 31.56 21.10 -10.20
N THR A 66 31.75 22.28 -9.60
CA THR A 66 32.89 23.16 -9.87
C THR A 66 34.03 22.94 -8.87
N LYS A 67 33.86 22.07 -7.89
CA LYS A 67 34.91 21.74 -6.94
C LYS A 67 35.95 20.86 -7.63
N LEU A 68 37.20 21.31 -7.65
CA LEU A 68 38.31 20.53 -8.19
C LEU A 68 38.46 19.24 -7.37
N ILE A 69 38.25 18.09 -8.01
CA ILE A 69 38.50 16.79 -7.39
C ILE A 69 40.00 16.55 -7.42
N GLN A 70 40.66 16.71 -6.29
CA GLN A 70 42.07 16.32 -6.12
C GLN A 70 42.13 14.86 -5.69
N ILE A 71 42.65 14.01 -6.57
CA ILE A 71 42.95 12.61 -6.27
C ILE A 71 44.46 12.51 -6.05
N GLY A 72 44.89 12.15 -4.85
CA GLY A 72 46.28 11.73 -4.59
C GLY A 72 47.26 12.78 -4.06
N GLU A 73 46.82 13.78 -3.28
CA GLU A 73 47.78 14.66 -2.57
C GLU A 73 48.48 13.99 -1.38
N ASP A 74 48.01 12.82 -0.94
CA ASP A 74 48.67 12.00 0.08
C ASP A 74 49.07 10.64 -0.55
N PRO A 75 50.37 10.37 -0.78
CA PRO A 75 50.84 9.04 -1.09
C PRO A 75 50.82 8.23 0.21
N ASN A 76 49.62 7.86 0.68
CA ASN A 76 49.50 6.93 1.81
C ASN A 76 50.04 5.57 1.35
N ALA A 77 51.32 5.33 1.63
CA ALA A 77 52.03 4.10 1.26
C ALA A 77 51.54 2.86 2.04
N SER A 78 50.60 3.01 2.98
CA SER A 78 49.97 1.90 3.69
C SER A 78 48.53 2.23 4.08
N PRO A 79 47.56 2.07 3.16
CA PRO A 79 46.17 2.44 3.40
C PRO A 79 45.42 1.57 4.42
N PHE A 80 46.04 0.51 4.97
CA PHE A 80 45.37 -0.46 5.84
C PHE A 80 46.17 -0.95 7.06
N ASN A 81 47.16 -0.20 7.57
CA ASN A 81 47.98 -0.68 8.70
C ASN A 81 47.62 -0.04 10.07
N GLY A 82 47.07 -0.88 10.97
CA GLY A 82 47.00 -0.73 12.44
C GLY A 82 45.59 -0.40 12.95
N ILE A 83 44.84 -1.26 13.65
CA ILE A 83 45.18 -2.15 14.77
C ILE A 83 44.32 -3.43 14.68
N SER A 84 44.96 -4.61 14.66
CA SER A 84 44.32 -5.87 15.06
C SER A 84 44.83 -6.23 16.45
N GLN A 85 43.90 -6.25 17.41
CA GLN A 85 43.92 -6.83 18.77
C GLN A 85 45.10 -6.54 19.70
#